data_AF-R5AQ48-F1
#
_entry.id   AF-R5AQ48-F1
#
_cell.length_a   1.000
_cell.length_b   1.000
_cell.length_c   1.000
_cell.angle_alpha   90.00
_cell.angle_beta   90.00
_cell.angle_gamma   90.00
#
_symmetry.space_group_name_H-M   'P 1'
#
loop_
_entity.id
_entity.type
_entity.pdbx_description
1 polymer ?
#
loop_
_entity_poly.entity_id
_entity_poly.type
_entity_poly.pdbx_seq_one_letter_code
_entity_poly.pdbx_strand_id
1 'polypeptide(L)'
;MLQRIQTVWLLLALACLIAFIALPFGALTISADGVEAVGQLFAYDFIGLIIPAALAVILSLIAIFAYGNLGFQKSCVLLSIAMTLVSIGITVYILCDRATEGTISWTWCGAFTLGALLFEILALAGINHDIKLLRSYDRLR
;
A
#
# COMPACT_ATOMS: atom_id res chain seq x y z
N MET A 1 -19.50 4.23 -22.32
CA MET A 1 -18.58 3.26 -21.69
C MET A 1 -17.19 3.87 -21.70
N LEU A 2 -16.86 4.67 -20.68
CA LEU A 2 -15.50 5.19 -20.52
C LEU A 2 -14.73 4.16 -19.70
N GLN A 3 -13.65 3.63 -20.26
CA GLN A 3 -12.76 2.70 -19.58
C GLN A 3 -12.09 3.45 -18.42
N ARG A 4 -12.62 3.28 -17.20
CA ARG A 4 -12.18 4.08 -16.05
C ARG A 4 -10.80 3.63 -15.61
N ILE A 5 -9.77 4.33 -16.07
CA ILE A 5 -8.35 4.04 -15.77
C ILE A 5 -8.07 3.97 -14.26
N GLN A 6 -8.91 4.60 -13.42
CA GLN A 6 -8.85 4.49 -11.96
C GLN A 6 -8.88 3.04 -11.44
N THR A 7 -9.66 2.13 -12.05
CA THR A 7 -9.73 0.73 -11.57
C THR A 7 -8.45 -0.03 -11.91
N VAL A 8 -7.77 0.33 -12.99
CA VAL A 8 -6.45 -0.23 -13.35
C VAL A 8 -5.41 0.22 -12.32
N TRP A 9 -5.40 1.49 -11.95
CA TRP A 9 -4.51 2.00 -10.90
C TRP A 9 -4.78 1.34 -9.55
N LEU A 10 -6.05 1.14 -9.17
CA LEU A 10 -6.39 0.44 -7.93
C LEU A 10 -6.00 -1.03 -7.95
N LEU A 11 -6.11 -1.71 -9.09
CA LEU A 11 -5.67 -3.10 -9.24
C LEU A 11 -4.15 -3.22 -9.12
N LEU A 12 -3.40 -2.29 -9.71
CA LEU A 12 -1.94 -2.22 -9.55
C LEU A 12 -1.55 -1.93 -8.10
N ALA A 13 -2.23 -1.00 -7.43
CA ALA A 13 -2.02 -0.73 -6.01
C ALA A 13 -2.27 -1.98 -5.15
N LEU A 14 -3.37 -2.69 -5.40
CA LEU A 14 -3.73 -3.93 -4.73
C LEU A 14 -2.65 -5.00 -4.92
N ALA A 15 -2.17 -5.20 -6.16
CA ALA A 15 -1.11 -6.15 -6.45
C ALA A 15 0.18 -5.81 -5.71
N CYS A 16 0.56 -4.53 -5.63
CA CYS A 16 1.73 -4.08 -4.87
C CYS A 16 1.57 -4.31 -3.36
N LEU A 17 0.40 -4.03 -2.78
CA LEU A 17 0.14 -4.27 -1.35
C LEU A 17 0.19 -5.77 -1.01
N ILE A 18 -0.39 -6.62 -1.85
CA ILE A 18 -0.33 -8.08 -1.68
C ILE A 18 1.12 -8.56 -1.80
N ALA A 19 1.86 -8.07 -2.80
CA ALA A 19 3.28 -8.39 -2.96
C ALA A 19 4.11 -7.97 -1.75
N PHE A 20 3.85 -6.79 -1.17
CA PHE A 20 4.51 -6.34 0.04
C PHE A 20 4.23 -7.26 1.25
N ILE A 21 3.00 -7.75 1.40
CA ILE A 21 2.65 -8.65 2.51
C ILE A 21 3.30 -10.03 2.32
N ALA A 22 3.33 -10.54 1.10
CA ALA A 22 3.83 -11.87 0.78
C ALA A 22 5.36 -11.97 0.67
N LEU A 23 6.04 -10.85 0.44
CA LEU A 23 7.49 -10.82 0.24
C LEU A 23 8.21 -10.24 1.46
N PRO A 24 9.44 -10.70 1.75
CA PRO A 24 10.21 -10.17 2.85
C PRO A 24 10.69 -8.75 2.54
N PHE A 25 10.36 -7.78 3.38
CA PHE A 25 10.75 -6.38 3.17
C PHE A 25 12.18 -6.10 3.66
N GLY A 26 12.72 -6.95 4.53
CA GLY A 26 14.09 -6.88 5.02
C GLY A 26 14.61 -8.24 5.48
N ALA A 27 15.91 -8.30 5.76
CA ALA A 27 16.53 -9.43 6.40
C ALA A 27 17.43 -8.95 7.55
N LEU A 28 17.34 -9.62 8.69
CA LEU A 28 18.17 -9.40 9.86
C LEU A 28 19.22 -10.50 9.92
N THR A 29 20.49 -10.11 9.92
CA THR A 29 21.62 -11.04 10.11
C THR A 29 22.19 -10.85 11.50
N ILE A 30 22.14 -11.90 12.30
CA ILE A 30 22.73 -11.95 13.64
C ILE A 30 23.92 -12.92 13.57
N SER A 31 25.11 -12.42 13.89
CA SER A 31 26.32 -13.23 13.97
C SER A 31 26.57 -13.55 15.45
N ALA A 32 26.34 -14.80 15.84
CA ALA A 32 26.69 -15.31 17.16
C ALA A 32 27.59 -16.54 17.00
N ASP A 33 28.74 -16.55 17.67
CA ASP A 33 29.70 -17.67 17.68
C ASP A 33 30.08 -18.24 16.30
N GLY A 34 30.25 -17.37 15.30
CA GLY A 34 30.71 -17.75 13.95
C GLY A 34 29.65 -18.40 13.06
N VAL A 35 28.39 -18.50 13.52
CA VAL A 35 27.24 -18.91 12.70
C VAL A 35 26.40 -17.67 12.38
N GLU A 36 26.25 -17.37 11.09
CA GLU A 36 25.35 -16.31 10.63
C GLU A 36 23.93 -16.87 10.49
N ALA A 37 23.00 -16.35 11.29
CA ALA A 37 21.59 -16.63 11.13
C ALA A 37 20.92 -15.46 10.40
N VAL A 38 20.31 -15.74 9.24
CA VAL A 38 19.57 -14.75 8.45
C VAL A 38 18.07 -14.96 8.66
N GLY A 39 17.44 -14.04 9.40
CA GLY A 39 15.98 -13.99 9.58
C GLY A 39 15.35 -13.07 8.54
N GLN A 40 14.43 -13.59 7.73
CA GLN A 40 13.63 -12.76 6.84
C GLN A 40 12.51 -12.07 7.63
N LEU A 41 12.29 -10.79 7.35
CA LEU A 41 11.25 -9.99 8.00
C LEU A 41 10.05 -9.86 7.06
N PHE A 42 8.92 -10.44 7.46
CA PHE A 42 7.67 -10.33 6.72
C PHE A 42 6.68 -9.39 7.41
N ALA A 43 5.80 -8.79 6.62
CA ALA A 43 4.78 -7.88 7.15
C ALA A 43 3.84 -8.57 8.16
N TYR A 44 3.57 -9.87 7.96
CA TYR A 44 2.69 -10.65 8.81
C TYR A 44 3.29 -11.02 10.18
N ASP A 45 4.61 -10.93 10.35
CA ASP A 45 5.28 -11.18 11.64
C ASP A 45 4.99 -10.07 12.65
N PHE A 46 4.62 -8.88 12.17
CA PHE A 46 4.39 -7.70 12.99
C PHE A 46 2.93 -7.30 12.96
N ILE A 47 2.22 -7.50 14.08
CA ILE A 47 0.80 -7.14 14.24
C ILE A 47 0.57 -5.65 13.88
N GLY A 48 1.49 -4.78 14.29
CA GLY A 48 1.42 -3.35 13.98
C GLY A 48 1.49 -3.05 12.47
N LEU A 49 2.11 -3.90 11.67
CA LEU A 49 2.28 -3.71 10.22
C LEU A 49 1.20 -4.44 9.40
N ILE A 50 0.82 -5.66 9.80
CA ILE A 50 -0.16 -6.46 9.06
C ILE A 50 -1.57 -5.86 9.12
N ILE A 51 -1.97 -5.25 10.24
CA ILE A 51 -3.29 -4.63 10.39
C ILE A 51 -3.49 -3.50 9.39
N PRO A 52 -2.64 -2.45 9.35
CA PRO A 52 -2.82 -1.37 8.38
C PRO A 52 -2.59 -1.86 6.94
N ALA A 53 -1.66 -2.77 6.69
CA ALA A 53 -1.44 -3.32 5.35
C ALA A 53 -2.66 -4.11 4.84
N ALA A 54 -3.26 -4.97 5.67
CA ALA A 54 -4.47 -5.71 5.32
C ALA A 54 -5.68 -4.78 5.14
N LEU A 55 -5.81 -3.74 5.96
CA LEU A 55 -6.85 -2.72 5.79
C LEU A 55 -6.69 -1.98 4.46
N ALA A 56 -5.47 -1.61 4.06
CA ALA A 56 -5.21 -0.99 2.76
C ALA A 56 -5.62 -1.93 1.59
N VAL A 57 -5.30 -3.23 1.68
CA VAL A 57 -5.73 -4.23 0.68
C VAL A 57 -7.26 -4.29 0.59
N ILE A 58 -7.96 -4.40 1.73
CA ILE A 58 -9.42 -4.49 1.76
C ILE A 58 -10.06 -3.21 1.21
N LEU A 59 -9.55 -2.04 1.59
CA LEU A 59 -10.06 -0.74 1.12
C LEU A 59 -9.83 -0.55 -0.38
N SER A 60 -8.66 -0.92 -0.89
CA SER A 60 -8.36 -0.92 -2.33
C SER A 60 -9.32 -1.85 -3.08
N LEU A 61 -9.59 -3.05 -2.55
CA LEU A 61 -10.53 -4.00 -3.14
C LEU A 61 -11.97 -3.44 -3.16
N ILE A 62 -12.44 -2.88 -2.05
CA ILE A 62 -13.76 -2.22 -1.97
C ILE A 62 -13.83 -1.06 -2.97
N ALA A 63 -12.78 -0.25 -3.08
CA ALA A 63 -12.72 0.87 -4.01
C ALA A 63 -12.81 0.43 -5.48
N ILE A 64 -12.33 -0.77 -5.85
CA ILE A 64 -12.47 -1.31 -7.22
C ILE A 64 -13.94 -1.55 -7.56
N PHE A 65 -14.73 -2.11 -6.62
CA PHE A 65 -16.15 -2.40 -6.83
C PHE A 65 -17.06 -1.18 -6.60
N ALA A 66 -16.58 -0.12 -5.95
CA ALA A 66 -17.32 1.11 -5.67
C ALA A 66 -17.55 2.04 -6.88
N TYR A 67 -17.48 1.54 -8.12
CA TYR A 67 -17.55 2.34 -9.36
C TYR A 67 -18.86 3.14 -9.52
N GLY A 68 -19.95 2.71 -8.87
CA GLY A 68 -21.24 3.39 -8.92
C GLY A 68 -21.32 4.66 -8.07
N ASN A 69 -20.44 4.81 -7.06
CA ASN A 69 -20.46 5.95 -6.14
C ASN A 69 -19.04 6.53 -6.00
N LEU A 70 -18.72 7.50 -6.85
CA LEU A 70 -17.43 8.19 -6.86
C LEU A 70 -17.06 8.85 -5.53
N GLY A 71 -18.06 9.31 -4.76
CA GLY A 71 -17.82 9.89 -3.43
C GLY A 71 -17.33 8.84 -2.45
N PHE A 72 -17.99 7.68 -2.41
CA PHE A 72 -17.58 6.54 -1.58
C PHE A 72 -16.23 5.98 -2.02
N GLN A 73 -16.04 5.80 -3.34
CA GLN A 73 -14.78 5.33 -3.92
C GLN A 73 -13.61 6.23 -3.51
N LYS A 74 -13.78 7.55 -3.58
CA LYS A 74 -12.76 8.52 -3.14
C LYS A 74 -12.38 8.36 -1.67
N SER A 75 -13.37 8.21 -0.79
CA SER A 75 -13.12 8.04 0.65
C SER A 75 -12.38 6.75 0.95
N CYS A 76 -12.73 5.64 0.29
CA CYS A 76 -12.01 4.37 0.41
C CYS A 76 -10.55 4.49 -0.01
N VAL A 77 -10.27 5.14 -1.15
CA VAL A 77 -8.89 5.34 -1.63
C VAL A 77 -8.10 6.25 -0.71
N LEU A 78 -8.68 7.34 -0.21
CA LEU A 78 -8.04 8.22 0.78
C LEU A 78 -7.69 7.47 2.07
N LEU A 79 -8.60 6.62 2.55
CA LEU A 79 -8.33 5.81 3.73
C LEU A 79 -7.26 4.73 3.45
N SER A 80 -7.26 4.14 2.25
CA SER A 80 -6.21 3.21 1.81
C SER A 80 -4.84 3.89 1.82
N ILE A 81 -4.73 5.08 1.23
CA ILE A 81 -3.50 5.90 1.25
C ILE A 81 -3.02 6.15 2.68
N ALA A 82 -3.92 6.52 3.59
CA ALA A 82 -3.57 6.73 4.99
C ALA A 82 -3.01 5.45 5.64
N MET A 83 -3.63 4.30 5.39
CA MET A 83 -3.16 3.00 5.90
C MET A 83 -1.83 2.57 5.27
N THR A 84 -1.62 2.83 3.98
CA THR A 84 -0.36 2.59 3.28
C THR A 84 0.76 3.45 3.86
N LEU A 85 0.51 4.74 4.15
CA LEU A 85 1.48 5.62 4.81
C LEU A 85 1.84 5.15 6.22
N VAL A 86 0.85 4.71 7.00
CA VAL A 86 1.09 4.12 8.34
C VAL A 86 1.96 2.86 8.20
N SER A 87 1.67 2.00 7.22
CA SER A 87 2.45 0.79 6.97
C SER A 87 3.91 1.11 6.61
N ILE A 88 4.14 2.12 5.78
CA ILE A 88 5.49 2.61 5.44
C ILE A 88 6.21 3.09 6.71
N GLY A 89 5.55 3.92 7.53
CA GLY A 89 6.13 4.44 8.77
C GLY A 89 6.52 3.33 9.76
N ILE A 90 5.66 2.33 9.91
CA ILE A 90 5.91 1.18 10.79
C ILE A 90 7.03 0.30 10.23
N THR A 91 7.11 0.11 8.92
CA THR A 91 8.20 -0.63 8.28
C THR A 91 9.54 0.04 8.55
N VAL A 92 9.62 1.36 8.40
CA VAL A 92 10.85 2.12 8.71
C VAL A 92 11.18 2.02 10.19
N TYR A 93 10.19 2.11 11.08
CA TYR A 93 10.41 1.95 12.52
C TYR A 93 10.98 0.57 12.86
N ILE A 94 10.41 -0.51 12.31
CA ILE A 94 10.91 -1.89 12.52
C ILE A 94 12.35 -2.01 12.02
N LEU A 95 12.66 -1.47 10.84
CA LEU A 95 14.02 -1.51 10.32
C LEU A 95 15.00 -0.72 11.22
N CYS A 96 14.61 0.44 11.74
CA CYS A 96 15.46 1.19 12.68
C CYS A 96 15.64 0.46 14.02
N ASP A 97 14.58 -0.15 14.56
CA ASP A 97 14.58 -0.93 15.80
C ASP A 97 15.52 -2.14 15.68
N ARG A 98 15.32 -2.96 14.64
CA ARG A 98 16.13 -4.16 14.38
C ARG A 98 17.59 -3.86 14.05
N ALA A 99 17.90 -2.64 13.60
CA ALA A 99 19.28 -2.24 13.29
C ALA A 99 20.15 -2.16 14.55
N THR A 100 19.52 -2.07 15.72
CA THR A 100 20.21 -2.11 17.01
C THR A 100 20.60 -3.53 17.44
N GLU A 101 19.93 -4.55 16.88
CA GLU A 101 20.13 -5.96 17.23
C GLU A 101 21.15 -6.67 16.33
N GLY A 102 21.39 -6.18 15.12
CA GLY A 102 22.29 -6.81 14.15
C GLY A 102 22.42 -6.06 12.83
N THR A 103 22.97 -6.72 11.80
CA THR A 103 23.13 -6.11 10.48
C THR A 103 21.84 -6.30 9.68
N ILE A 104 21.23 -5.19 9.25
CA ILE A 104 20.05 -5.22 8.39
C ILE A 104 20.45 -5.12 6.93
N SER A 105 19.90 -6.04 6.13
CA SER A 105 19.85 -5.92 4.68
C SER A 105 18.46 -5.47 4.25
N TRP A 106 18.41 -4.37 3.50
CA TRP A 106 17.18 -3.91 2.88
C TRP A 106 16.85 -4.78 1.66
N THR A 107 15.61 -5.25 1.57
CA THR A 107 15.14 -5.96 0.39
C THR A 107 14.40 -4.98 -0.52
N TRP A 108 14.63 -5.09 -1.83
CA TRP A 108 13.93 -4.29 -2.84
C TRP A 108 12.40 -4.42 -2.77
N CYS A 109 11.90 -5.52 -2.20
CA CYS A 109 10.47 -5.76 -1.97
C CYS A 109 9.81 -4.69 -1.09
N GLY A 110 10.55 -3.99 -0.22
CA GLY A 110 10.02 -2.84 0.52
C GLY A 110 9.51 -1.72 -0.40
N ALA A 111 10.06 -1.59 -1.61
CA ALA A 111 9.64 -0.60 -2.60
C ALA A 111 8.21 -0.85 -3.14
N PHE A 112 7.64 -2.05 -2.95
CA PHE A 112 6.26 -2.32 -3.33
C PHE A 112 5.25 -1.45 -2.55
N THR A 113 5.55 -1.07 -1.30
CA THR A 113 4.68 -0.13 -0.56
C THR A 113 4.69 1.27 -1.17
N LEU A 114 5.84 1.73 -1.66
CA LEU A 114 5.98 3.00 -2.35
C LEU A 114 5.27 2.96 -3.72
N GLY A 115 5.38 1.83 -4.43
CA GLY A 115 4.64 1.59 -5.66
C GLY A 115 3.13 1.60 -5.44
N ALA A 116 2.66 0.94 -4.38
CA ALA A 116 1.25 0.97 -3.99
C ALA A 116 0.76 2.40 -3.74
N LEU A 117 1.50 3.17 -2.94
CA LEU A 117 1.18 4.57 -2.66
C LEU A 117 1.09 5.41 -3.93
N LEU A 118 2.03 5.25 -4.86
CA LEU A 118 2.02 5.94 -6.15
C LEU A 118 0.75 5.62 -6.94
N PHE A 119 0.39 4.34 -7.04
CA PHE A 119 -0.79 3.90 -7.78
C PHE A 119 -2.10 4.35 -7.11
N GLU A 120 -2.18 4.38 -5.78
CA GLU A 120 -3.33 4.93 -5.06
C GLU A 120 -3.50 6.43 -5.33
N ILE A 121 -2.42 7.20 -5.38
CA ILE A 121 -2.45 8.64 -5.72
C ILE A 121 -2.94 8.84 -7.17
N LEU A 122 -2.47 8.02 -8.11
CA LEU A 122 -2.92 8.06 -9.51
C LEU A 122 -4.40 7.69 -9.64
N ALA A 123 -4.86 6.69 -8.87
CA ALA A 123 -6.28 6.35 -8.78
C ALA A 123 -7.12 7.52 -8.25
N LEU A 124 -6.64 8.18 -7.19
CA LEU A 124 -7.32 9.35 -6.59
C LEU A 124 -7.39 10.53 -7.58
N ALA A 125 -6.34 10.77 -8.36
CA ALA A 125 -6.33 11.78 -9.41
C ALA A 125 -7.40 11.48 -10.48
N GLY A 126 -7.51 10.22 -10.92
CA GLY A 126 -8.55 9.75 -11.83
C GLY A 126 -9.96 9.96 -11.28
N ILE A 127 -10.21 9.56 -10.03
CA ILE A 127 -11.51 9.73 -9.36
C ILE A 127 -11.89 11.22 -9.28
N ASN A 128 -10.94 12.10 -8.94
CA ASN A 128 -11.19 13.54 -8.87
C ASN A 128 -11.50 14.15 -10.24
N HIS A 129 -10.91 13.63 -11.32
CA HIS A 129 -11.24 14.05 -12.68
C HIS A 129 -12.67 13.65 -13.06
N ASP A 130 -13.07 12.41 -12.78
CA ASP A 130 -14.42 11.90 -13.02
C ASP A 130 -15.48 12.71 -12.25
N ILE A 131 -15.22 13.06 -10.99
CA ILE A 131 -16.12 13.91 -10.19
C ILE A 131 -16.27 15.31 -10.81
N LYS A 132 -15.17 15.90 -11.32
CA LYS A 132 -15.21 17.22 -11.97
C LYS A 132 -16.00 17.19 -13.27
N LEU A 133 -15.83 16.13 -14.07
CA LEU A 133 -16.58 15.94 -15.32
C LEU A 133 -18.09 15.88 -15.05
N LEU A 134 -18.54 15.04 -14.10
CA LEU A 134 -19.96 14.95 -13.74
C LEU A 134 -20.52 16.30 -13.26
N ARG A 135 -19.79 17.00 -12.39
CA ARG A 135 -20.19 18.33 -11.91
C ARG A 135 -20.23 19.41 -12.99
N SER A 136 -19.54 19.23 -14.12
CA SER A 136 -19.60 20.16 -15.25
C SER A 136 -20.83 19.89 -16.12
N TYR A 137 -21.19 18.62 -16.30
CA TYR A 137 -22.41 18.22 -17.01
C TYR A 137 -23.68 18.65 -16.27
N ASP A 138 -23.71 18.53 -14.94
CA ASP A 138 -24.87 18.96 -14.13
C ASP A 138 -25.13 20.47 -14.17
N ARG A 139 -24.15 21.29 -14.56
CA ARG A 139 -24.34 22.75 -14.71
C ARG A 139 -24.95 23.17 -16.03
N LEU A 140 -24.90 22.30 -17.04
CA LEU A 140 -25.42 22.56 -18.38
C LEU A 140 -26.86 22.07 -18.57
N ARG A 141 -27.42 21.41 -17.56
CA ARG A 141 -28.77 20.86 -17.53
C ARG A 141 -29.65 21.70 -16.63
#